data_AF-A0A1B6F7L1-F1
#
_entry.id   AF-A0A1B6F7L1-F1
#
_cell.length_a   1.000
_cell.length_b   1.000
_cell.length_c   1.000
_cell.angle_alpha   90.00
_cell.angle_beta   90.00
_cell.angle_gamma   90.00
#
_symmetry.space_group_name_H-M   'P 1'
#
loop_
_entity.id
_entity.type
_entity.pdbx_description
1 polymer ?
#
loop_
_entity_poly.entity_id
_entity_poly.type
_entity_poly.pdbx_seq_one_letter_code
_entity_poly.pdbx_strand_id
1 'polypeptide(L)'
;DLKSDKLTCQKVSQEGACIYSLITKDSYCGKPTIEDCNDAFAYLTQDFKAKRLKKLICSPMGCVRDMIPPEQFAMNIVAFHQETGASVSVVCYDQVSQRELRRGLSHQEFILKLKES
;
A
#
# COMPACT_ATOMS: atom_id res chain seq x y z
N ASP A 1 11.53 17.93 -1.97
CA ASP A 1 11.41 16.48 -1.68
C ASP A 1 11.43 16.25 -0.20
N LEU A 2 10.39 15.64 0.36
CA LEU A 2 10.52 14.98 1.66
C LEU A 2 11.22 13.65 1.40
N LYS A 3 12.48 13.54 1.82
CA LYS A 3 13.14 12.25 2.02
C LYS A 3 12.90 11.88 3.49
N SER A 4 11.87 11.06 3.72
CA SER A 4 11.75 10.31 4.96
C SER A 4 12.33 8.92 4.70
N ASP A 5 12.99 8.31 5.68
CA ASP A 5 13.52 6.95 5.56
C ASP A 5 12.40 5.91 5.34
N LYS A 6 11.13 6.31 5.51
CA LYS A 6 9.94 5.47 5.32
C LYS A 6 9.13 5.80 4.06
N LEU A 7 9.43 6.92 3.37
CA LEU A 7 8.66 7.36 2.21
C LEU A 7 9.51 8.18 1.22
N THR A 8 9.41 7.83 -0.06
CA THR A 8 9.88 8.70 -1.15
C THR A 8 8.71 9.12 -2.03
N CYS A 9 8.80 10.35 -2.55
CA CYS A 9 7.80 10.94 -3.43
C CYS A 9 8.50 11.51 -4.67
N GLN A 10 8.08 11.09 -5.85
CA GLN A 10 8.51 11.63 -7.13
C GLN A 10 7.35 12.37 -7.79
N LYS A 11 7.57 13.60 -8.24
CA LYS A 11 6.56 14.34 -9.02
C LYS A 11 6.66 13.91 -10.48
N VAL A 12 5.53 13.55 -11.09
CA VAL A 12 5.53 12.97 -12.46
C VAL A 12 5.27 14.02 -13.53
N SER A 13 4.46 15.05 -13.24
CA SER A 13 4.10 16.06 -14.25
C SER A 13 3.68 17.39 -13.63
N GLN A 14 3.43 18.39 -14.48
CA GLN A 14 2.82 19.67 -14.10
C GLN A 14 1.37 19.52 -13.57
N GLU A 15 0.73 18.36 -13.79
CA GLU A 15 -0.69 18.10 -13.50
C GLU A 15 -0.94 17.59 -12.06
N GLY A 16 0.08 17.63 -11.20
CA GLY A 16 -0.08 17.38 -9.77
C GLY A 16 -0.04 15.91 -9.34
N ALA A 17 0.25 14.97 -10.26
CA ALA A 17 0.43 13.57 -9.92
C ALA A 17 1.79 13.29 -9.24
N CYS A 18 1.78 12.40 -8.25
CA CYS A 18 2.96 11.96 -7.51
C CYS A 18 3.04 10.43 -7.48
N ILE A 19 4.25 9.89 -7.61
CA ILE A 19 4.55 8.47 -7.35
C ILE A 19 5.13 8.38 -5.95
N TYR A 20 4.49 7.55 -5.12
CA TYR A 20 4.97 7.21 -3.79
C TYR A 20 5.63 5.84 -3.81
N SER A 21 6.79 5.74 -3.15
CA SER A 21 7.37 4.44 -2.78
C SER A 21 7.46 4.37 -1.27
N LEU A 22 6.72 3.42 -0.69
CA LEU A 22 6.75 3.14 0.75
C LEU A 22 7.99 2.29 1.04
N ILE A 23 8.86 2.79 1.92
CA ILE A 23 10.05 2.07 2.36
C ILE A 23 9.69 1.36 3.65
N THR A 24 9.45 0.04 3.55
CA THR A 24 9.03 -0.79 4.68
C THR A 24 10.13 -1.74 5.18
N LYS A 25 11.31 -1.71 4.56
CA LYS A 25 12.43 -2.58 4.94
C LYS A 25 13.77 -2.03 4.45
N ASP A 26 14.83 -2.33 5.20
CA ASP A 26 16.17 -1.82 4.94
C ASP A 26 16.89 -2.54 3.78
N SER A 27 16.45 -3.75 3.44
CA SER A 27 17.04 -4.53 2.36
C SER A 27 16.01 -5.27 1.54
N TYR A 28 16.34 -5.52 0.26
CA TYR A 28 15.44 -6.21 -0.66
C TYR A 28 15.05 -7.62 -0.20
N CYS A 29 15.99 -8.34 0.42
CA CYS A 29 15.77 -9.71 0.92
C CYS A 29 15.09 -9.74 2.29
N GLY A 30 15.07 -8.63 3.02
CA GLY A 30 14.39 -8.52 4.31
C GLY A 30 12.87 -8.65 4.20
N LYS A 31 12.22 -8.83 5.35
CA LYS A 31 10.77 -8.75 5.49
C LYS A 31 10.42 -7.52 6.33
N PRO A 32 9.41 -6.74 5.92
CA PRO A 32 8.92 -5.65 6.73
C PRO A 32 8.23 -6.20 7.97
N THR A 33 8.28 -5.47 9.07
CA THR A 33 7.37 -5.70 10.19
C THR A 33 6.01 -5.05 9.92
N ILE A 34 5.01 -5.36 10.76
CA ILE A 34 3.73 -4.64 10.72
C ILE A 34 3.95 -3.15 11.05
N GLU A 35 4.81 -2.86 12.03
CA GLU A 35 5.17 -1.50 12.45
C GLU A 35 5.80 -0.72 11.29
N ASP A 36 6.74 -1.30 10.54
CA ASP A 36 7.33 -0.64 9.36
C ASP A 36 6.30 -0.23 8.32
N CYS A 37 5.28 -1.08 8.12
CA CYS A 37 4.20 -0.80 7.18
C CYS A 37 3.32 0.33 7.71
N ASN A 38 2.94 0.28 8.98
CA ASN A 38 2.10 1.29 9.62
C ASN A 38 2.80 2.65 9.60
N ASP A 39 4.09 2.70 9.91
CA ASP A 39 4.91 3.91 9.84
C ASP A 39 4.93 4.48 8.41
N ALA A 40 5.22 3.64 7.41
CA ALA A 40 5.24 4.09 6.01
C ALA A 40 3.87 4.65 5.56
N PHE A 41 2.76 4.06 6.01
CA PHE A 41 1.42 4.59 5.77
C PHE A 41 1.16 5.90 6.53
N ALA A 42 1.64 6.06 7.76
CA ALA A 42 1.52 7.30 8.50
C ALA A 42 2.25 8.47 7.79
N TYR A 43 3.48 8.22 7.32
CA TYR A 43 4.21 9.19 6.50
C TYR A 43 3.49 9.50 5.18
N LEU A 44 2.95 8.49 4.50
CA LEU A 44 2.14 8.68 3.31
C LEU A 44 0.95 9.59 3.59
N THR A 45 0.17 9.30 4.64
CA THR A 45 -1.00 10.09 5.04
C THR A 45 -0.64 11.55 5.29
N GLN A 46 0.43 11.82 6.04
CA GLN A 46 0.88 13.17 6.35
C GLN A 46 1.27 13.95 5.09
N ASP A 47 2.10 13.37 4.24
CA ASP A 47 2.57 14.04 3.02
C ASP A 47 1.44 14.22 2.00
N PHE A 48 0.53 13.24 1.91
CA PHE A 48 -0.65 13.30 1.05
C PHE A 48 -1.60 14.44 1.45
N LYS A 49 -1.85 14.60 2.77
CA LYS A 49 -2.60 15.75 3.33
C LYS A 49 -1.91 17.07 3.01
N ALA A 50 -0.60 17.17 3.26
CA ALA A 50 0.18 18.37 3.02
C ALA A 50 0.12 18.83 1.56
N LYS A 51 0.14 17.88 0.62
CA LYS A 51 0.02 18.14 -0.83
C LYS A 51 -1.41 18.29 -1.32
N ARG A 52 -2.41 18.10 -0.45
CA ARG A 52 -3.86 18.20 -0.78
C ARG A 52 -4.29 17.29 -1.93
N LEU A 53 -3.63 16.13 -2.06
CA LEU A 53 -3.99 15.13 -3.07
C LEU A 53 -5.39 14.56 -2.77
N LYS A 54 -6.05 14.00 -3.79
CA LYS A 54 -7.47 13.61 -3.71
C LYS A 54 -7.76 12.15 -4.08
N LYS A 55 -6.80 11.49 -4.72
CA LYS A 55 -6.93 10.11 -5.17
C LYS A 55 -5.64 9.33 -4.97
N LEU A 56 -5.76 8.18 -4.32
CA LEU A 56 -4.71 7.19 -4.22
C LEU A 56 -5.07 6.01 -5.13
N ILE A 57 -4.13 5.59 -5.97
CA ILE A 57 -4.23 4.36 -6.75
C ILE A 57 -3.05 3.48 -6.36
N CYS A 58 -3.32 2.26 -5.96
CA CYS A 58 -2.26 1.33 -5.52
C CYS A 58 -2.64 -0.12 -5.81
N SER A 59 -1.66 -1.02 -5.75
CA SER A 59 -1.90 -2.46 -5.67
C SER A 59 -1.95 -2.89 -4.19
N PRO A 60 -2.32 -4.13 -3.85
CA PRO A 60 -2.19 -4.66 -2.49
C PRO A 60 -0.71 -4.94 -2.16
N MET A 61 0.03 -3.84 -2.00
CA MET A 61 1.49 -3.81 -1.91
C MET A 61 1.96 -4.62 -0.70
N GLY A 62 2.98 -5.46 -0.92
CA GLY A 62 3.65 -6.24 0.12
C GLY A 62 2.87 -7.43 0.68
N CYS A 63 1.61 -7.65 0.28
CA CYS A 63 0.82 -8.76 0.84
C CYS A 63 1.28 -10.16 0.38
N VAL A 64 1.88 -10.25 -0.82
CA VAL A 64 2.31 -11.54 -1.40
C VAL A 64 3.77 -11.86 -1.12
N ARG A 65 4.70 -11.03 -1.60
CA ARG A 65 6.15 -11.30 -1.45
C ARG A 65 6.64 -11.00 -0.04
N ASP A 66 6.18 -9.89 0.52
CA ASP A 66 6.64 -9.38 1.81
C ASP A 66 5.80 -9.89 2.98
N MET A 67 4.79 -10.73 2.69
CA MET A 67 3.98 -11.47 3.65
C MET A 67 3.24 -10.57 4.64
N ILE A 68 2.91 -9.34 4.26
CA ILE A 68 1.99 -8.50 5.05
C ILE A 68 0.60 -9.16 5.01
N PRO A 69 -0.11 -9.30 6.14
CA PRO A 69 -1.49 -9.77 6.12
C PRO A 69 -2.37 -8.85 5.26
N PRO A 70 -3.22 -9.39 4.36
CA PRO A 70 -4.15 -8.59 3.56
C PRO A 70 -5.03 -7.68 4.42
N GLU A 71 -5.44 -8.16 5.59
CA GLU A 71 -6.25 -7.43 6.57
C GLU A 71 -5.49 -6.21 7.10
N GLN A 72 -4.19 -6.34 7.39
CA GLN A 72 -3.37 -5.21 7.85
C GLN A 72 -3.23 -4.14 6.76
N PHE A 73 -3.05 -4.55 5.50
CA PHE A 73 -3.02 -3.62 4.38
C PHE A 73 -4.36 -2.89 4.24
N ALA A 74 -5.48 -3.62 4.31
CA ALA A 74 -6.81 -3.03 4.21
C ALA A 74 -7.09 -2.05 5.36
N MET A 75 -6.75 -2.40 6.60
CA MET A 75 -6.86 -1.49 7.76
C MET A 75 -6.09 -0.19 7.53
N ASN A 76 -4.87 -0.26 7.00
CA ASN A 76 -4.06 0.93 6.70
C ASN A 76 -4.68 1.79 5.58
N ILE A 77 -5.29 1.16 4.57
CA ILE A 77 -6.01 1.86 3.49
C ILE A 77 -7.28 2.54 4.02
N VAL A 78 -8.05 1.87 4.88
CA VAL A 78 -9.25 2.42 5.50
C VAL A 78 -8.88 3.62 6.38
N ALA A 79 -7.85 3.48 7.23
CA ALA A 79 -7.35 4.58 8.05
C ALA A 79 -6.88 5.76 7.18
N PHE A 80 -6.08 5.49 6.13
CA PHE A 80 -5.66 6.50 5.17
C PHE A 80 -6.86 7.24 4.53
N HIS A 81 -7.88 6.50 4.09
CA HIS A 81 -9.09 7.09 3.50
C HIS A 81 -9.82 7.99 4.50
N GLN A 82 -10.08 7.48 5.71
CA GLN A 82 -10.78 8.22 6.78
C GLN A 82 -10.03 9.50 7.14
N GLU A 83 -8.70 9.43 7.22
CA GLU A 83 -7.87 10.56 7.61
C GLU A 83 -7.72 11.62 6.52
N THR A 84 -7.63 11.22 5.25
CA THR A 84 -7.35 12.13 4.12
C THR A 84 -8.61 12.60 3.39
N GLY A 85 -9.71 11.85 3.49
CA GLY A 85 -10.89 11.99 2.65
C GLY A 85 -10.64 11.64 1.18
N ALA A 86 -9.49 11.04 0.85
CA ALA A 86 -9.11 10.74 -0.52
C ALA A 86 -9.82 9.49 -1.03
N SER A 87 -10.25 9.50 -2.29
CA SER A 87 -10.71 8.28 -2.94
C SER A 87 -9.54 7.29 -3.10
N VAL A 88 -9.77 6.01 -2.81
CA VAL A 88 -8.75 4.96 -2.96
C VAL A 88 -9.20 3.94 -3.99
N SER A 89 -8.33 3.59 -4.92
CA SER A 89 -8.53 2.49 -5.87
C SER A 89 -7.42 1.46 -5.68
N VAL A 90 -7.77 0.29 -5.14
CA VAL A 90 -6.86 -0.86 -5.06
C VAL A 90 -7.04 -1.71 -6.31
N VAL A 91 -5.99 -1.77 -7.13
CA VAL A 91 -5.99 -2.49 -8.40
C VAL A 91 -5.36 -3.86 -8.21
N CYS A 92 -6.17 -4.90 -8.44
CA CYS A 92 -5.74 -6.28 -8.46
C CYS A 92 -5.99 -6.86 -9.86
N TYR A 93 -5.13 -7.77 -10.31
CA TYR A 93 -5.33 -8.48 -11.57
C TYR A 93 -6.24 -9.68 -11.34
N ASP A 94 -7.10 -10.02 -12.29
CA ASP A 94 -7.85 -11.27 -12.25
C ASP A 94 -6.94 -12.44 -12.66
N GLN A 95 -6.13 -12.91 -11.71
CA GLN A 95 -5.19 -13.98 -11.96
C GLN A 95 -5.87 -15.34 -11.75
N VAL A 96 -6.10 -16.08 -12.84
CA VAL A 96 -6.63 -17.47 -12.85
C VAL A 96 -5.50 -18.49 -12.57
N SER A 97 -4.59 -18.15 -11.66
CA SER A 97 -3.49 -19.06 -11.30
C SER A 97 -4.02 -20.20 -10.44
N GLN A 98 -3.75 -21.44 -10.84
CA GLN A 98 -3.97 -22.62 -9.98
C GLN A 98 -2.93 -22.76 -8.86
N ARG A 99 -1.86 -21.95 -8.89
CA ARG A 99 -0.84 -21.94 -7.84
C ARG A 99 -1.31 -21.09 -6.68
N GLU A 100 -1.15 -21.61 -5.48
CA GLU A 100 -1.30 -20.88 -4.22
C GLU A 100 -0.28 -19.72 -4.14
N LEU A 101 -0.71 -18.63 -3.53
CA LEU A 101 0.17 -17.52 -3.15
C LEU A 101 1.17 -18.01 -2.08
N ARG A 102 2.22 -17.23 -1.80
CA ARG A 102 3.28 -17.59 -0.83
C ARG A 102 2.80 -17.83 0.62
N ARG A 103 1.51 -17.63 0.91
CA ARG A 103 0.83 -17.93 2.19
C ARG A 103 -0.15 -19.12 2.11
N GLY A 104 -0.18 -19.87 1.01
CA GLY A 104 -1.15 -20.95 0.79
C GLY A 104 -2.53 -20.48 0.33
N LEU A 105 -2.79 -19.16 0.33
CA LEU A 105 -4.07 -18.62 -0.16
C LEU A 105 -4.16 -18.75 -1.68
N SER A 106 -5.32 -19.18 -2.17
CA SER A 106 -5.68 -18.94 -3.56
C SER A 106 -5.82 -17.45 -3.85
N HIS A 107 -5.72 -17.07 -5.13
CA HIS A 107 -5.95 -15.69 -5.53
C HIS A 107 -7.37 -15.22 -5.16
N GLN A 108 -8.37 -16.09 -5.26
CA GLN A 108 -9.75 -15.77 -4.91
C GLN A 108 -9.91 -15.45 -3.42
N GLU A 109 -9.35 -16.29 -2.53
CA GLU A 109 -9.39 -16.05 -1.08
C GLU A 109 -8.67 -14.76 -0.70
N PHE A 110 -7.55 -14.45 -1.36
CA PHE A 110 -6.83 -13.20 -1.15
C PHE A 110 -7.69 -11.97 -1.49
N ILE A 111 -8.39 -12.00 -2.62
CA ILE A 111 -9.28 -10.90 -3.03
C ILE A 111 -10.49 -10.80 -2.10
N LEU A 112 -11.06 -11.92 -1.64
CA LEU A 112 -12.15 -11.93 -0.67
C LEU A 112 -11.72 -11.26 0.63
N LYS A 113 -10.56 -11.65 1.19
CA LYS A 113 -10.01 -11.03 2.41
C LYS A 113 -9.82 -9.52 2.28
N LEU A 114 -9.35 -9.04 1.13
CA LEU A 114 -9.21 -7.61 0.86
C LEU A 114 -10.54 -6.85 0.77
N LYS A 115 -11.63 -7.53 0.39
CA LYS A 115 -12.96 -6.93 0.25
C LYS A 115 -13.78 -6.96 1.54
N GLU A 116 -13.52 -7.93 2.40
CA GLU A 116 -14.24 -8.12 3.67
C GLU A 116 -13.68 -7.27 4.83
N SER A 117 -12.47 -6.72 4.65
CA SER A 117 -11.78 -5.84 5.61
C SER A 117 -12.16 -4.37 5.41
#